data_AF-A0A351WT98-F1
#
_entry.id   AF-A0A351WT98-F1
#
_cell.length_a   1.000
_cell.length_b   1.000
_cell.length_c   1.000
_cell.angle_alpha   90.00
_cell.angle_beta   90.00
_cell.angle_gamma   90.00
#
_symmetry.space_group_name_H-M   'P 1'
#
loop_
_entity.id
_entity.type
_entity.pdbx_description
1 polymer ?
#
loop_
_entity_poly.entity_id
_entity_poly.type
_entity_poly.pdbx_seq_one_letter_code
_entity_poly.pdbx_strand_id
1 'polypeptide(L)'
;MEKVKTIAANVAAIALISIVLVWGNTLYRQHVQFDKGEKGLAAADFPAAVAGYEAAIHMYTPGSSKVGKSAEKLWEIGEMTERNGDLPRALIAYRALRSSFYAIAWIYTPGQDWIARCDARIAAILQRQQGR
;
A
#
# COMPACT_ATOMS: atom_id res chain seq x y z
N MET A 1 -16.84 -36.25 -27.04
CA MET A 1 -17.00 -34.83 -26.66
C MET A 1 -17.35 -34.64 -25.18
N GLU A 2 -18.16 -35.49 -24.55
CA GLU A 2 -18.50 -35.36 -23.11
C GLU A 2 -17.29 -35.38 -22.17
N LYS A 3 -16.36 -36.32 -22.35
CA LYS A 3 -15.12 -36.38 -21.54
C LYS A 3 -14.32 -35.08 -21.58
N VAL A 4 -14.25 -34.42 -22.73
CA VAL A 4 -13.56 -33.13 -22.90
C VAL A 4 -14.29 -32.02 -22.12
N LYS A 5 -15.62 -32.00 -22.16
CA LYS A 5 -16.45 -31.04 -21.39
C LYS A 5 -16.26 -31.23 -19.88
N THR A 6 -16.27 -32.47 -19.39
CA THR A 6 -16.05 -32.76 -17.95
C THR A 6 -14.64 -32.35 -17.50
N ILE A 7 -13.61 -32.64 -18.30
CA ILE A 7 -12.23 -32.22 -17.99
C ILE A 7 -12.15 -30.70 -17.94
N ALA A 8 -12.70 -30.00 -18.94
CA ALA A 8 -12.69 -28.54 -18.99
C ALA A 8 -13.42 -27.93 -17.77
N ALA A 9 -14.56 -28.50 -17.37
CA ALA A 9 -15.30 -28.05 -16.19
C ALA A 9 -14.49 -28.25 -14.89
N ASN A 10 -13.84 -29.40 -14.73
CA ASN A 10 -13.01 -29.67 -13.55
C ASN A 10 -11.79 -28.74 -13.49
N VAL A 11 -11.13 -28.50 -14.61
CA VAL A 11 -10.00 -27.55 -14.69
C VAL A 11 -10.46 -26.14 -14.34
N ALA A 12 -11.60 -25.69 -14.87
CA ALA A 12 -12.16 -24.39 -14.53
C ALA A 12 -12.51 -24.28 -13.04
N ALA A 13 -13.09 -25.33 -12.45
CA ALA A 13 -13.41 -25.36 -11.03
C ALA A 13 -12.13 -25.29 -10.16
N ILE A 14 -11.10 -26.08 -10.48
CA ILE A 14 -9.81 -26.06 -9.77
C ILE A 14 -9.15 -24.68 -9.90
N ALA A 15 -9.15 -24.09 -11.09
CA ALA A 15 -8.60 -22.75 -11.31
C ALA A 15 -9.34 -21.69 -10.48
N LEU A 16 -10.67 -21.74 -10.45
CA LEU A 16 -11.49 -20.82 -9.66
C LEU A 16 -11.21 -20.96 -8.16
N ILE A 17 -11.16 -22.19 -7.64
CA ILE A 17 -10.84 -22.47 -6.24
C ILE A 17 -9.44 -21.93 -5.91
N SER A 18 -8.46 -22.16 -6.79
CA SER A 18 -7.09 -21.68 -6.60
C SER A 18 -7.03 -20.15 -6.54
N ILE A 19 -7.76 -19.46 -7.42
CA ILE A 19 -7.87 -17.99 -7.41
C ILE A 19 -8.46 -17.51 -6.08
N VAL A 20 -9.55 -18.12 -5.61
CA VAL A 20 -10.20 -17.75 -4.34
C VAL A 20 -9.25 -17.95 -3.16
N LEU A 21 -8.52 -19.06 -3.12
CA LEU A 21 -7.55 -19.34 -2.05
C LEU A 21 -6.38 -18.34 -2.05
N VAL A 22 -5.84 -18.01 -3.22
CA VAL A 22 -4.75 -17.02 -3.35
C VAL A 22 -5.26 -15.63 -2.95
N TRP A 23 -6.45 -15.25 -3.40
CA TRP A 23 -7.08 -13.97 -3.06
C TRP A 23 -7.33 -13.86 -1.54
N GLY A 24 -7.95 -14.88 -0.93
CA GLY A 24 -8.21 -14.91 0.51
C GLY A 24 -6.94 -14.88 1.36
N ASN A 25 -5.90 -15.63 0.99
CA ASN A 25 -4.60 -15.58 1.68
C ASN A 25 -3.94 -14.20 1.55
N THR A 26 -4.03 -13.56 0.37
CA THR A 26 -3.47 -12.22 0.16
C THR A 26 -4.20 -11.18 0.99
N LEU A 27 -5.54 -11.23 1.04
CA LEU A 27 -6.34 -10.39 1.93
C LEU A 27 -5.96 -10.55 3.39
N TYR A 28 -5.85 -11.79 3.86
CA TYR A 28 -5.47 -12.06 5.25
C TYR A 28 -4.10 -11.46 5.58
N ARG A 29 -3.11 -11.69 4.71
CA ARG A 29 -1.76 -11.13 4.88
C ARG A 29 -1.77 -9.60 4.86
N GLN A 30 -2.56 -8.98 3.99
CA GLN A 30 -2.70 -7.54 3.94
C GLN A 30 -3.21 -6.97 5.26
N HIS A 31 -4.24 -7.59 5.84
CA HIS A 31 -4.76 -7.20 7.15
C HIS A 31 -3.69 -7.32 8.24
N VAL A 32 -2.94 -8.41 8.26
CA VAL A 32 -1.84 -8.61 9.22
C VAL A 32 -0.76 -7.52 9.07
N GLN A 33 -0.39 -7.12 7.86
CA GLN A 33 0.58 -6.05 7.65
C GLN A 33 0.05 -4.68 8.05
N PHE A 34 -1.23 -4.40 7.76
CA PHE A 34 -1.90 -3.19 8.24
C PHE A 34 -1.88 -3.10 9.77
N ASP A 35 -2.21 -4.20 10.46
CA ASP A 35 -2.21 -4.22 11.92
C ASP A 35 -0.80 -4.08 12.51
N LYS A 36 0.24 -4.54 11.80
CA LYS A 36 1.64 -4.25 12.18
C LYS A 36 1.96 -2.76 12.04
N GLY A 37 1.47 -2.12 10.98
CA GLY A 37 1.57 -0.66 10.80
C GLY A 37 0.92 0.11 11.96
N GLU A 38 -0.31 -0.28 12.33
CA GLU A 38 -1.04 0.32 13.46
C GLU A 38 -0.30 0.12 14.79
N LYS A 39 0.24 -1.08 15.04
CA LYS A 39 1.07 -1.36 16.23
C LYS A 39 2.34 -0.54 16.27
N GLY A 40 3.04 -0.42 15.13
CA GLY A 40 4.22 0.44 15.01
C GLY A 40 3.89 1.89 15.30
N LEU A 41 2.78 2.39 14.75
CA LEU A 41 2.31 3.76 14.97
C LEU A 41 1.97 4.00 16.45
N ALA A 42 1.23 3.08 17.09
CA ALA A 42 0.88 3.16 18.51
C ALA A 42 2.11 3.12 19.43
N ALA A 43 3.16 2.42 19.03
CA ALA A 43 4.43 2.36 19.75
C ALA A 43 5.39 3.53 19.43
N ALA A 44 4.99 4.48 18.58
CA ALA A 44 5.86 5.51 18.02
C ALA A 44 7.11 4.97 17.28
N ASP A 45 7.04 3.71 16.83
CA ASP A 45 8.04 3.06 16.00
C ASP A 45 7.79 3.42 14.53
N PHE A 46 8.38 4.53 14.10
CA PHE A 46 8.23 5.07 12.76
C PHE A 46 8.63 4.07 11.66
N PRO A 47 9.80 3.41 11.70
CA PRO A 47 10.15 2.38 10.71
C PRO A 47 9.13 1.24 10.63
N ALA A 48 8.67 0.71 11.77
CA ALA A 48 7.69 -0.37 11.78
C ALA A 48 6.33 0.08 11.22
N ALA A 49 5.89 1.30 11.55
CA ALA A 49 4.66 1.87 11.04
C ALA A 49 4.69 1.98 9.52
N VAL A 50 5.72 2.63 8.97
CA VAL A 50 5.87 2.84 7.52
C VAL A 50 5.93 1.50 6.79
N ALA A 51 6.80 0.58 7.21
CA ALA A 51 6.96 -0.71 6.56
C ALA A 51 5.66 -1.54 6.56
N GLY A 52 4.89 -1.51 7.65
CA GLY A 52 3.61 -2.22 7.74
C GLY A 52 2.58 -1.69 6.74
N TYR A 53 2.43 -0.38 6.64
CA TYR A 53 1.49 0.24 5.69
C TYR A 53 1.92 0.07 4.23
N GLU A 54 3.21 0.22 3.91
CA GLU A 54 3.75 -0.07 2.57
C GLU A 54 3.46 -1.51 2.16
N ALA A 55 3.76 -2.48 3.03
CA ALA A 55 3.50 -3.89 2.77
C ALA A 55 2.01 -4.18 2.54
N ALA A 56 1.13 -3.49 3.27
CA ALA A 56 -0.31 -3.61 3.05
C ALA A 56 -0.77 -3.00 1.71
N ILE A 57 -0.15 -1.93 1.22
CA ILE A 57 -0.42 -1.37 -0.14
C ILE A 57 0.10 -2.33 -1.21
N HIS A 58 1.31 -2.86 -1.05
CA HIS A 58 1.90 -3.84 -1.97
C HIS A 58 1.06 -5.11 -2.12
N MET A 59 0.34 -5.50 -1.08
CA MET A 59 -0.66 -6.58 -1.13
C MET A 59 -1.99 -6.08 -1.73
N TYR A 60 -1.92 -5.38 -2.86
CA TYR A 60 -3.09 -4.84 -3.53
C TYR A 60 -4.09 -5.96 -3.81
N THR A 61 -5.27 -5.82 -3.21
CA THR A 61 -6.34 -6.78 -3.37
C THR A 61 -7.63 -6.05 -3.71
N PRO A 62 -8.21 -6.30 -4.90
CA PRO A 62 -9.44 -5.64 -5.31
C PRO A 62 -10.54 -5.78 -4.26
N GLY A 63 -11.22 -4.66 -3.95
CA GLY A 63 -12.28 -4.60 -2.94
C GLY A 63 -11.82 -4.44 -1.49
N SER A 64 -10.51 -4.47 -1.21
CA SER A 64 -10.00 -4.24 0.14
C SER A 64 -9.94 -2.74 0.49
N SER A 65 -10.48 -2.38 1.65
CA SER A 65 -10.34 -1.03 2.21
C SER A 65 -8.95 -0.74 2.79
N LYS A 66 -8.12 -1.76 3.01
CA LYS A 66 -6.84 -1.60 3.70
C LYS A 66 -5.80 -0.83 2.88
N VAL A 67 -5.84 -0.91 1.55
CA VAL A 67 -4.96 -0.10 0.68
C VAL A 67 -5.20 1.39 0.91
N GLY A 68 -6.46 1.83 0.87
CA GLY A 68 -6.83 3.23 1.09
C GLY A 68 -6.48 3.71 2.49
N LYS A 69 -6.81 2.90 3.51
CA LYS A 69 -6.47 3.23 4.91
C LYS A 69 -4.96 3.30 5.16
N SER A 70 -4.17 2.39 4.58
CA SER A 70 -2.70 2.47 4.67
C SER A 70 -2.17 3.75 4.02
N ALA A 71 -2.74 4.16 2.89
CA ALA A 71 -2.36 5.39 2.22
C ALA A 71 -2.66 6.63 3.07
N GLU A 72 -3.85 6.69 3.67
CA GLU A 72 -4.24 7.72 4.63
C GLU A 72 -3.28 7.76 5.82
N LYS A 73 -2.93 6.61 6.39
CA LYS A 73 -2.01 6.52 7.53
C LYS A 73 -0.60 7.00 7.20
N LEU A 74 -0.05 6.61 6.05
CA LEU A 74 1.26 7.11 5.59
C LEU A 74 1.24 8.62 5.34
N TRP A 75 0.13 9.14 4.80
CA TRP A 75 -0.07 10.58 4.63
C TRP A 75 -0.12 11.32 5.98
N GLU A 76 -0.91 10.83 6.93
CA GLU A 76 -1.02 11.38 8.29
C GLU A 76 0.35 11.42 9.00
N ILE A 77 1.15 10.35 8.86
CA ILE A 77 2.52 10.29 9.39
C ILE A 77 3.40 11.36 8.73
N GLY A 78 3.32 11.52 7.41
CA GLY A 78 4.05 12.55 6.68
C GLY A 78 3.69 13.97 7.16
N GLU A 79 2.39 14.26 7.29
CA GLU A 79 1.93 15.57 7.80
C GLU A 79 2.35 15.82 9.24
N MET A 80 2.22 14.81 10.12
CA MET A 80 2.59 14.92 11.52
C MET A 80 4.08 15.22 11.67
N THR A 81 4.94 14.46 10.98
CA THR A 81 6.39 14.65 11.04
C THR A 81 6.82 15.98 10.43
N GLU A 82 6.17 16.43 9.36
CA GLU A 82 6.40 17.76 8.79
C GLU A 82 6.00 18.88 9.75
N ARG A 83 4.83 18.78 10.41
CA ARG A 83 4.37 19.74 11.42
C ARG A 83 5.32 19.82 12.62
N ASN A 84 5.93 18.69 12.98
CA ASN A 84 6.92 18.61 14.06
C ASN A 84 8.32 19.10 13.65
N GLY A 85 8.50 19.53 12.39
CA GLY A 85 9.77 20.00 11.85
C GLY A 85 10.75 18.89 11.42
N ASP A 86 10.36 17.62 11.54
CA ASP A 86 11.15 16.45 11.13
C ASP A 86 10.95 16.19 9.62
N LEU A 87 11.51 17.11 8.82
CA LEU A 87 11.44 17.04 7.35
C LEU A 87 12.02 15.74 6.76
N PRO A 88 13.13 15.16 7.28
CA PRO A 88 13.63 13.88 6.82
C PRO A 88 12.59 12.75 6.96
N ARG A 89 11.93 12.62 8.12
CA ARG A 89 10.89 11.60 8.29
C ARG A 89 9.65 11.87 7.45
N ALA A 90 9.27 13.13 7.28
CA ALA A 90 8.17 13.49 6.38
C ALA A 90 8.45 13.03 4.94
N LEU A 91 9.67 13.28 4.44
CA LEU A 91 10.08 12.80 3.12
C LEU A 91 10.08 11.29 3.00
N ILE A 92 10.48 10.56 4.06
CA ILE A 92 10.41 9.09 4.05
C ILE A 92 8.96 8.63 3.89
N ALA A 93 8.03 9.17 4.69
CA ALA A 93 6.63 8.77 4.65
C ALA A 93 5.97 9.08 3.28
N TYR A 94 6.16 10.28 2.73
CA TYR A 94 5.61 10.63 1.42
C TYR A 94 6.24 9.81 0.28
N ARG A 95 7.54 9.54 0.34
CA ARG A 95 8.22 8.71 -0.66
C ARG A 95 7.74 7.26 -0.60
N ALA A 96 7.62 6.70 0.61
CA ALA A 96 7.08 5.37 0.86
C ALA A 96 5.67 5.21 0.29
N LEU A 97 4.79 6.17 0.56
CA LEU A 97 3.44 6.20 0.01
C LEU A 97 3.44 6.21 -1.52
N ARG A 98 4.22 7.12 -2.12
CA ARG A 98 4.35 7.24 -3.57
C ARG A 98 4.92 5.97 -4.20
N SER A 99 6.02 5.44 -3.68
CA SER A 99 6.67 4.24 -4.21
C SER A 99 5.78 3.02 -4.07
N SER A 100 4.99 2.93 -3.00
CA SER A 100 4.07 1.82 -2.80
C SER A 100 3.03 1.71 -3.91
N PHE A 101 2.48 2.85 -4.37
CA PHE A 101 1.55 2.86 -5.51
C PHE A 101 2.24 2.61 -6.85
N TYR A 102 3.47 3.08 -7.05
CA TYR A 102 4.24 2.71 -8.23
C TYR A 102 4.57 1.21 -8.28
N ALA A 103 4.85 0.58 -7.14
CA ALA A 103 5.21 -0.84 -7.08
C ALA A 103 4.07 -1.79 -7.48
N ILE A 104 2.82 -1.34 -7.36
CA ILE A 104 1.62 -2.11 -7.73
C ILE A 104 1.00 -1.64 -9.05
N ALA A 105 1.64 -0.69 -9.75
CA ALA A 105 1.19 -0.26 -11.06
C ALA A 105 1.50 -1.33 -12.11
N TRP A 106 0.48 -1.71 -12.89
CA TRP A 106 0.66 -2.62 -14.02
C TRP A 106 -0.08 -2.10 -15.24
N ILE A 107 -1.35 -2.47 -15.40
CA ILE A 107 -2.19 -2.03 -16.53
C ILE A 107 -2.81 -0.66 -16.25
N TYR A 108 -3.09 -0.37 -14.98
CA TYR A 108 -3.49 0.93 -14.49
C TYR A 108 -2.68 1.24 -13.23
N THR A 109 -2.62 2.52 -12.86
CA THR A 109 -1.95 2.97 -11.65
C THR A 109 -3.01 3.25 -10.58
N PRO A 110 -3.18 2.40 -9.57
CA PRO A 110 -4.01 2.75 -8.42
C PRO A 110 -3.40 3.94 -7.67
N GLY A 111 -4.25 4.75 -7.02
CA GLY A 111 -3.78 5.82 -6.13
C GLY A 111 -3.11 7.01 -6.82
N GLN A 112 -3.45 7.32 -8.07
CA GLN A 112 -2.93 8.51 -8.79
C GLN A 112 -3.06 9.80 -7.97
N ASP A 113 -4.18 10.00 -7.27
CA ASP A 113 -4.37 11.16 -6.40
C ASP A 113 -3.33 11.20 -5.26
N TRP A 114 -2.98 10.06 -4.69
CA TRP A 114 -1.94 9.96 -3.66
C TRP A 114 -0.56 10.26 -4.21
N ILE A 115 -0.24 9.75 -5.40
CA ILE A 115 1.03 10.02 -6.10
C ILE A 115 1.19 11.53 -6.31
N ALA A 116 0.18 12.18 -6.92
CA ALA A 116 0.20 13.61 -7.21
C ALA A 116 0.35 14.45 -5.93
N ARG A 117 -0.37 14.10 -4.86
CA ARG A 117 -0.24 14.75 -3.55
C ARG A 117 1.18 14.60 -2.97
N CYS A 118 1.75 13.41 -3.04
CA CYS A 118 3.11 13.16 -2.54
C CYS A 118 4.16 13.92 -3.34
N ASP A 119 4.05 13.95 -4.67
CA ASP A 119 4.98 14.69 -5.53
C ASP A 119 4.98 16.18 -5.20
N ALA A 120 3.79 16.78 -5.04
CA ALA A 120 3.66 18.18 -4.65
C ALA A 120 4.31 18.47 -3.29
N ARG A 121 4.09 17.61 -2.27
CA ARG A 121 4.67 17.81 -0.93
C ARG A 121 6.17 17.58 -0.89
N ILE A 122 6.67 16.55 -1.56
CA ILE A 122 8.11 16.27 -1.65
C ILE A 122 8.82 17.45 -2.29
N ALA A 123 8.31 17.97 -3.41
CA ALA A 123 8.88 19.14 -4.08
C ALA A 123 8.92 20.37 -3.16
N ALA A 124 7.81 20.66 -2.45
CA ALA A 124 7.74 21.78 -1.51
C ALA A 124 8.75 21.65 -0.36
N ILE A 125 8.95 20.46 0.21
CA ILE A 125 9.93 20.23 1.28
C ILE A 125 11.36 20.41 0.76
N LEU A 126 11.69 19.85 -0.41
CA LEU A 126 13.02 19.95 -0.99
C LEU A 126 13.39 21.40 -1.33
N GLN A 127 12.45 22.18 -1.84
CA GLN A 127 12.66 23.60 -2.11
C GLN A 127 12.99 24.39 -0.82
N ARG A 128 12.30 24.10 0.29
CA ARG A 128 12.60 24.70 1.60
C ARG A 128 13.98 24.33 2.13
N GLN A 129 14.50 23.15 1.77
CA GLN A 129 15.85 22.72 2.17
C GLN A 129 16.95 23.36 1.32
N GLN A 130 16.70 23.63 0.04
CA GLN A 130 17.67 24.26 -0.87
C GLN A 130 17.80 25.78 -0.68
N GLY A 131 16.76 26.44 -0.15
CA GLY A 131 16.77 27.87 0.17
C GLY A 131 17.31 28.22 1.56
N ARG A 132 17.86 27.23 2.28
CA ARG A 132 18.55 27.39 3.58
C ARG A 132 20.05 27.22 3.39
#